data_AF-A0A401T0Q8-F1
#
_entry.id   AF-A0A401T0Q8-F1
#
_cell.length_a   1.000
_cell.length_b   1.000
_cell.length_c   1.000
_cell.angle_alpha   90.00
_cell.angle_beta   90.00
_cell.angle_gamma   90.00
#
_symmetry.space_group_name_H-M   'P 1'
#
loop_
_entity.id
_entity.type
_entity.pdbx_description
1 polymer ?
#
loop_
_entity_poly.entity_id
_entity_poly.type
_entity_poly.pdbx_seq_one_letter_code
_entity_poly.pdbx_strand_id
1 'polypeptide(L)'
;MKTLGLLLIVIAGVHGLSPAREPNDIKRPDKRWLNEFDDKLLFTCPSFNTIDTISSQHHSYYEDRLWDFKCKGTFSEPPACSWTNYVNNFDEEFTFTCPFGSIISGIEAYHDNYREDRRWKFFCCRVNNACNDQCFWTDYVNYFDEYFSWKVPDSSYLVGVSSYHDNYREDRRWKYLYCTQKTC
;
A
#
# COMPACT_ATOMS: atom_id res chain seq x y z
N MET A 1 60.83 -53.57 -21.77
CA MET A 1 60.69 -54.30 -20.48
C MET A 1 59.71 -53.50 -19.64
N LYS A 2 58.41 -53.84 -19.62
CA LYS A 2 57.74 -54.67 -18.57
C LYS A 2 58.04 -54.06 -17.19
N THR A 3 57.14 -53.45 -16.41
CA THR A 3 55.75 -53.77 -15.99
C THR A 3 55.24 -52.56 -15.17
N LEU A 4 54.05 -51.98 -15.38
CA LEU A 4 52.72 -52.32 -14.83
C LEU A 4 52.60 -52.38 -13.28
N GLY A 5 51.64 -51.63 -12.71
CA GLY A 5 51.05 -51.85 -11.37
C GLY A 5 50.73 -50.57 -10.56
N LEU A 6 49.69 -49.77 -10.85
CA LEU A 6 48.24 -49.84 -10.52
C LEU A 6 47.77 -49.02 -9.29
N LEU A 7 46.87 -48.06 -9.60
CA LEU A 7 45.74 -47.47 -8.86
C LEU A 7 45.88 -46.97 -7.40
N LEU A 8 45.51 -45.70 -7.21
CA LEU A 8 44.25 -45.37 -6.51
C LEU A 8 43.69 -44.01 -6.98
N ILE A 9 42.40 -44.03 -7.30
CA ILE A 9 41.57 -42.92 -7.76
C ILE A 9 41.12 -42.13 -6.54
N VAL A 10 41.34 -40.82 -6.51
CA VAL A 10 40.44 -39.86 -5.86
C VAL A 10 40.49 -38.56 -6.66
N ILE A 11 39.48 -38.32 -7.51
CA ILE A 11 39.23 -36.97 -8.03
C ILE A 11 37.97 -36.48 -7.31
N ALA A 12 38.17 -35.43 -6.52
CA ALA A 12 37.15 -34.74 -5.75
C ALA A 12 36.02 -34.23 -6.64
N GLY A 13 34.83 -34.15 -6.03
CA GLY A 13 33.55 -33.90 -6.68
C GLY A 13 33.50 -32.69 -7.59
N VAL A 14 32.75 -32.88 -8.67
CA VAL A 14 32.26 -31.81 -9.54
C VAL A 14 31.22 -31.03 -8.73
N HIS A 15 31.64 -29.96 -8.05
CA HIS A 15 30.70 -28.98 -7.53
C HIS A 15 30.12 -28.22 -8.72
N GLY A 16 28.88 -28.56 -9.07
CA GLY A 16 28.09 -27.82 -10.04
C GLY A 16 28.06 -26.34 -9.69
N LEU A 17 28.43 -25.52 -10.68
CA LEU A 17 28.15 -24.09 -10.69
C LEU A 17 26.62 -23.93 -10.56
N SER A 18 26.16 -23.46 -9.40
CA SER A 18 24.78 -23.02 -9.24
C SER A 18 24.51 -21.84 -10.16
N PRO A 19 23.38 -21.79 -10.88
CA PRO A 19 23.01 -20.61 -11.64
C PRO A 19 22.77 -19.43 -10.69
N ALA A 20 23.20 -18.24 -11.12
CA ALA A 20 22.99 -16.99 -10.43
C ALA A 20 21.50 -16.78 -10.11
N ARG A 21 21.21 -16.42 -8.86
CA ARG A 21 19.86 -16.04 -8.41
C ARG A 21 19.48 -14.70 -9.04
N GLU A 22 18.41 -14.69 -9.82
CA GLU A 22 17.65 -13.50 -10.22
C GLU A 22 17.27 -12.67 -8.98
N PRO A 23 17.45 -11.33 -8.96
CA PRO A 23 17.03 -10.50 -7.85
C PRO A 23 15.65 -9.91 -8.18
N ASN A 24 14.56 -10.65 -7.91
CA ASN A 24 13.22 -10.10 -7.69
C ASN A 24 12.21 -11.23 -7.44
N ASP A 25 12.09 -11.64 -6.17
CA ASP A 25 10.79 -12.02 -5.61
C ASP A 25 10.91 -11.97 -4.09
N ILE A 26 10.65 -10.81 -3.50
CA ILE A 26 10.42 -10.73 -2.04
C ILE A 26 9.08 -11.43 -1.81
N LYS A 27 9.11 -12.75 -1.61
CA LYS A 27 8.04 -13.45 -0.92
C LYS A 27 7.94 -12.78 0.45
N ARG A 28 6.98 -11.86 0.62
CA ARG A 28 6.64 -11.32 1.93
C ARG A 28 6.27 -12.54 2.79
N PRO A 29 7.01 -12.85 3.88
CA PRO A 29 6.57 -13.86 4.83
C PRO A 29 5.20 -13.42 5.39
N ASP A 30 4.37 -14.37 5.82
CA ASP A 30 2.96 -14.28 6.22
C ASP A 30 2.62 -13.22 7.30
N LYS A 31 2.95 -11.95 7.10
CA LYS A 31 2.45 -10.82 7.87
C LYS A 31 1.47 -10.07 6.98
N ARG A 32 0.19 -10.29 7.25
CA ARG A 32 -0.95 -9.69 6.54
C ARG A 32 -0.95 -8.15 6.65
N TRP A 33 -0.38 -7.60 7.71
CA TRP A 33 -0.43 -6.18 8.03
C TRP A 33 0.90 -5.49 7.70
N LEU A 34 0.81 -4.27 7.17
CA LEU A 34 1.94 -3.49 6.66
C LEU A 34 2.54 -2.53 7.68
N ASN A 35 1.93 -2.41 8.86
CA ASN A 35 2.43 -1.73 10.05
C ASN A 35 2.13 -2.56 11.29
N GLU A 36 2.76 -2.22 12.40
CA GLU A 36 2.31 -2.60 13.75
C GLU A 36 1.49 -1.46 14.37
N PHE A 37 0.85 -1.74 15.51
CA PHE A 37 0.22 -0.71 16.34
C PHE A 37 1.27 0.28 16.86
N ASP A 38 0.88 1.53 17.04
CA ASP A 38 1.69 2.69 17.45
C ASP A 38 2.84 3.05 16.49
N ASP A 39 3.12 2.19 15.52
CA ASP A 39 4.20 2.38 14.55
C ASP A 39 3.73 3.14 13.31
N LYS A 40 4.73 3.66 12.59
CA LYS A 40 4.54 4.34 11.31
C LYS A 40 4.00 3.37 10.25
N LEU A 41 2.97 3.81 9.54
CA LEU A 41 2.54 3.23 8.28
C LEU A 41 3.25 3.94 7.12
N LEU A 42 3.90 3.18 6.25
CA LEU A 42 4.44 3.69 4.99
C LEU A 42 4.29 2.64 3.89
N PHE A 43 3.47 2.94 2.90
CA PHE A 43 3.21 2.03 1.79
C PHE A 43 3.11 2.78 0.46
N THR A 44 3.74 2.21 -0.58
CA THR A 44 3.50 2.57 -1.98
C THR A 44 3.33 1.32 -2.81
N CYS A 45 2.40 1.36 -3.76
CA CYS A 45 2.34 0.38 -4.82
C CYS A 45 3.61 0.43 -5.70
N PRO A 46 3.98 -0.70 -6.34
CA PRO A 46 5.00 -0.70 -7.38
C PRO A 46 4.67 0.33 -8.47
N SER A 47 5.69 0.78 -9.21
CA SER A 47 5.49 1.61 -10.40
C SER A 47 4.45 0.97 -11.33
N PHE A 48 3.70 1.81 -12.06
CA PHE A 48 2.56 1.43 -12.91
C PHE A 48 1.29 0.97 -12.17
N ASN A 49 1.34 0.83 -10.84
CA ASN A 49 0.21 0.37 -10.04
C ASN A 49 -0.33 1.44 -9.08
N THR A 50 -1.60 1.33 -8.73
CA THR A 50 -2.27 2.17 -7.73
C THR A 50 -3.00 1.30 -6.70
N ILE A 51 -3.45 1.90 -5.61
CA ILE A 51 -4.21 1.18 -4.58
C ILE A 51 -5.55 0.68 -5.16
N ASP A 52 -5.88 -0.57 -4.86
CA ASP A 52 -7.11 -1.25 -5.29
C ASP A 52 -7.96 -1.76 -4.12
N THR A 53 -7.33 -2.36 -3.12
CA THR A 53 -8.02 -2.83 -1.92
C THR A 53 -7.38 -2.21 -0.70
N ILE A 54 -8.21 -1.71 0.21
CA ILE A 54 -7.80 -1.23 1.53
C ILE A 54 -8.44 -2.12 2.57
N SER A 55 -7.63 -2.68 3.47
CA SER A 55 -8.11 -3.40 4.64
C SER A 55 -7.52 -2.81 5.90
N SER A 56 -8.31 -2.76 6.97
CA SER A 56 -7.82 -2.28 8.25
C SER A 56 -8.51 -2.96 9.42
N GLN A 57 -7.77 -3.14 10.51
CA GLN A 57 -8.25 -3.71 11.77
C GLN A 57 -7.85 -2.81 12.93
N HIS A 58 -8.81 -2.42 13.76
CA HIS A 58 -8.59 -1.68 15.00
C HIS A 58 -8.30 -2.63 16.18
N HIS A 59 -7.65 -2.12 17.21
CA HIS A 59 -7.46 -2.82 18.48
C HIS A 59 -7.53 -1.88 19.69
N SER A 60 -8.53 -2.06 20.55
CA SER A 60 -8.85 -1.14 21.66
C SER A 60 -7.79 -1.02 22.76
N TYR A 61 -6.80 -1.92 22.86
CA TYR A 61 -5.70 -1.70 23.82
C TYR A 61 -4.72 -0.63 23.33
N TYR A 62 -4.50 -0.57 22.02
CA TYR A 62 -3.56 0.38 21.40
C TYR A 62 -4.31 1.61 20.86
N GLU A 63 -5.64 1.53 20.77
CA GLU A 63 -6.49 2.52 20.11
C GLU A 63 -5.97 2.95 18.73
N ASP A 64 -5.52 1.94 17.99
CA ASP A 64 -4.84 2.13 16.73
C ASP A 64 -5.22 1.03 15.73
N ARG A 65 -4.90 1.27 14.46
CA ARG A 65 -5.25 0.43 13.33
C ARG A 65 -4.02 -0.16 12.63
N LEU A 66 -4.12 -1.46 12.32
CA LEU A 66 -3.30 -2.14 11.33
C LEU A 66 -3.88 -1.90 9.94
N TRP A 67 -3.00 -1.83 8.93
CA TRP A 67 -3.35 -1.53 7.55
C TRP A 67 -2.75 -2.53 6.57
N ASP A 68 -3.53 -2.90 5.57
CA ASP A 68 -3.10 -3.70 4.42
C ASP A 68 -3.65 -3.11 3.12
N PHE A 69 -2.85 -3.20 2.05
CA PHE A 69 -3.16 -2.61 0.76
C PHE A 69 -2.82 -3.58 -0.38
N LYS A 70 -3.76 -3.77 -1.30
CA LYS A 70 -3.50 -4.44 -2.57
C LYS A 70 -3.44 -3.43 -3.70
N CYS A 71 -2.61 -3.73 -4.69
CA CYS A 71 -2.37 -2.88 -5.84
C CYS A 71 -2.97 -3.47 -7.11
N LYS A 72 -3.38 -2.61 -8.04
CA LYS A 72 -3.75 -3.00 -9.41
C LYS A 72 -2.93 -2.25 -10.45
N GLY A 73 -2.68 -2.91 -11.58
CA GLY A 73 -2.10 -2.27 -12.75
C GLY A 73 -3.02 -1.17 -13.27
N THR A 74 -2.45 0.02 -13.49
CA THR A 74 -3.23 1.23 -13.79
C THR A 74 -2.65 2.03 -14.94
N PHE A 75 -1.32 2.19 -14.99
CA PHE A 75 -0.68 3.03 -15.99
C PHE A 75 -0.03 2.18 -17.10
N SER A 76 -0.12 2.64 -18.35
CA SER A 76 0.57 2.05 -19.51
C SER A 76 1.94 2.69 -19.76
N GLU A 77 2.28 3.76 -19.05
CA GLU A 77 3.54 4.49 -19.14
C GLU A 77 4.01 4.92 -17.74
N PRO A 78 5.30 5.25 -17.55
CA PRO A 78 5.82 5.66 -16.25
C PRO A 78 5.08 6.89 -15.70
N PRO A 79 4.45 6.80 -14.52
CA PRO A 79 3.74 7.94 -13.95
C PRO A 79 4.69 8.94 -13.27
N ALA A 80 4.33 10.22 -13.31
CA ALA A 80 4.87 11.23 -12.41
C ALA A 80 4.13 11.16 -11.08
N CYS A 81 4.88 11.11 -9.97
CA CYS A 81 4.30 10.94 -8.65
C CYS A 81 4.88 11.92 -7.62
N SER A 82 4.08 12.28 -6.62
CA SER A 82 4.52 13.09 -5.50
C SER A 82 3.76 12.78 -4.22
N TRP A 83 4.44 12.95 -3.08
CA TRP A 83 3.82 12.95 -1.77
C TRP A 83 3.17 14.30 -1.48
N THR A 84 2.04 14.27 -0.80
CA THR A 84 1.44 15.46 -0.20
C THR A 84 2.15 15.85 1.10
N ASN A 85 1.87 17.06 1.57
CA ASN A 85 2.00 17.36 3.00
C ASN A 85 0.95 16.58 3.81
N TYR A 86 1.09 16.57 5.14
CA TYR A 86 0.04 16.00 6.01
C TYR A 86 -1.27 16.75 5.77
N VAL A 87 -2.34 16.01 5.52
CA VAL A 87 -3.64 16.58 5.11
C VAL A 87 -4.53 16.93 6.30
N ASN A 88 -4.15 16.51 7.50
CA ASN A 88 -4.86 16.76 8.76
C ASN A 88 -3.88 17.04 9.91
N ASN A 89 -4.40 17.65 10.98
CA ASN A 89 -3.84 17.48 12.32
C ASN A 89 -4.52 16.30 13.02
N PHE A 90 -3.98 15.92 14.18
CA PHE A 90 -4.63 14.93 15.02
C PHE A 90 -6.00 15.41 15.51
N ASP A 91 -6.92 14.48 15.76
CA ASP A 91 -8.31 14.66 16.21
C ASP A 91 -9.18 15.46 15.23
N GLU A 92 -8.59 15.94 14.13
CA GLU A 92 -9.29 16.66 13.07
C GLU A 92 -9.75 15.70 11.96
N GLU A 93 -10.91 16.04 11.40
CA GLU A 93 -11.38 15.45 10.16
C GLU A 93 -10.61 15.97 8.95
N PHE A 94 -10.65 15.22 7.85
CA PHE A 94 -10.18 15.70 6.56
C PHE A 94 -11.03 15.16 5.41
N THR A 95 -11.00 15.91 4.31
CA THR A 95 -11.44 15.45 3.00
C THR A 95 -10.35 15.80 2.00
N PHE A 96 -9.73 14.79 1.41
CA PHE A 96 -8.61 14.93 0.50
C PHE A 96 -8.95 14.35 -0.88
N THR A 97 -8.49 15.00 -1.93
CA THR A 97 -8.52 14.50 -3.30
C THR A 97 -7.17 14.79 -3.94
N CYS A 98 -6.60 13.80 -4.64
CA CYS A 98 -5.38 13.97 -5.39
C CYS A 98 -5.52 15.11 -6.42
N PRO A 99 -4.40 15.75 -6.81
CA PRO A 99 -4.40 16.72 -7.90
C PRO A 99 -5.01 16.14 -9.19
N PHE A 100 -5.41 17.04 -10.09
CA PHE A 100 -6.08 16.69 -11.33
C PHE A 100 -5.39 15.55 -12.12
N GLY A 101 -6.19 14.54 -12.49
CA GLY A 101 -5.74 13.36 -13.24
C GLY A 101 -4.93 12.34 -12.44
N SER A 102 -4.62 12.65 -11.17
CA SER A 102 -3.84 11.77 -10.31
C SER A 102 -4.72 10.78 -9.53
N ILE A 103 -4.11 9.64 -9.24
CA ILE A 103 -4.68 8.50 -8.52
C ILE A 103 -3.80 8.22 -7.28
N ILE A 104 -4.40 7.78 -6.18
CA ILE A 104 -3.68 7.39 -4.97
C ILE A 104 -2.91 6.07 -5.20
N SER A 105 -1.59 6.16 -5.13
CA SER A 105 -0.66 5.02 -5.27
C SER A 105 0.04 4.66 -3.96
N GLY A 106 -0.13 5.43 -2.89
CA GLY A 106 0.51 5.16 -1.61
C GLY A 106 -0.05 6.01 -0.47
N ILE A 107 0.23 5.57 0.75
CA ILE A 107 -0.26 6.16 1.99
C ILE A 107 0.88 6.15 3.01
N GLU A 108 1.03 7.25 3.75
CA GLU A 108 1.90 7.36 4.91
C GLU A 108 1.08 7.90 6.08
N ALA A 109 1.26 7.32 7.25
CA ALA A 109 0.69 7.82 8.48
C ALA A 109 1.56 7.51 9.69
N TYR A 110 1.51 8.36 10.72
CA TYR A 110 2.16 8.09 12.00
C TYR A 110 1.18 8.34 13.15
N HIS A 111 1.34 7.56 14.21
CA HIS A 111 0.49 7.55 15.38
C HIS A 111 1.06 8.44 16.50
N ASP A 112 0.19 8.93 17.37
CA ASP A 112 0.54 9.68 18.58
C ASP A 112 -0.25 9.15 19.77
N ASN A 113 0.41 8.43 20.68
CA ASN A 113 -0.24 7.74 21.82
C ASN A 113 -0.86 8.69 22.86
N TYR A 114 -0.66 10.01 22.77
CA TYR A 114 -1.39 10.94 23.64
C TYR A 114 -2.79 11.23 23.12
N ARG A 115 -2.94 11.23 21.79
CA ARG A 115 -4.19 11.52 21.08
C ARG A 115 -4.87 10.26 20.55
N GLU A 116 -4.16 9.13 20.53
CA GLU A 116 -4.63 7.86 19.98
C GLU A 116 -5.20 8.05 18.58
N ASP A 117 -4.40 8.73 17.75
CA ASP A 117 -4.79 9.17 16.43
C ASP A 117 -3.59 9.24 15.47
N ARG A 118 -3.90 9.28 14.16
CA ARG A 118 -2.92 9.35 13.08
C ARG A 118 -3.06 10.61 12.23
N ARG A 119 -1.90 11.11 11.79
CA ARG A 119 -1.81 12.09 10.69
C ARG A 119 -1.51 11.41 9.37
N TRP A 120 -2.13 11.90 8.30
CA TRP A 120 -2.19 11.21 7.00
C TRP A 120 -1.53 11.99 5.87
N LYS A 121 -0.80 11.28 5.02
CA LYS A 121 -0.23 11.74 3.74
C LYS A 121 -0.55 10.74 2.64
N PHE A 122 -0.70 11.25 1.42
CA PHE A 122 -1.01 10.46 0.26
C PHE A 122 0.05 10.63 -0.82
N PHE A 123 0.35 9.54 -1.51
CA PHE A 123 1.21 9.53 -2.69
C PHE A 123 0.33 9.47 -3.93
N CYS A 124 0.35 10.54 -4.72
CA CYS A 124 -0.48 10.68 -5.91
C CYS A 124 0.38 10.50 -7.16
N CYS A 125 -0.07 9.65 -8.08
CA CYS A 125 0.59 9.38 -9.35
C CYS A 125 -0.33 9.71 -10.53
N ARG A 126 0.25 10.22 -11.63
CA ARG A 126 -0.46 10.48 -12.89
C ARG A 126 0.42 10.24 -14.10
N VAL A 127 -0.23 9.98 -15.22
CA VAL A 127 0.37 10.03 -16.56
C VAL A 127 -0.14 11.25 -17.31
N ASN A 128 0.48 11.58 -18.44
CA ASN A 128 -0.03 12.66 -19.27
C ASN A 128 -1.35 12.23 -19.92
N ASN A 129 -2.15 13.21 -20.34
CA ASN A 129 -3.34 12.97 -21.16
C ASN A 129 -4.39 12.03 -20.50
N ALA A 130 -4.41 11.97 -19.16
CA ALA A 130 -5.37 11.19 -18.39
C ALA A 130 -6.09 12.08 -17.39
N CYS A 131 -7.42 11.98 -17.37
CA CYS A 131 -8.31 12.78 -16.55
C CYS A 131 -9.23 11.89 -15.72
N ASN A 132 -9.45 12.27 -14.47
CA ASN A 132 -10.52 11.71 -13.65
C ASN A 132 -11.86 12.14 -14.27
N ASP A 133 -12.75 11.18 -14.47
CA ASP A 133 -14.10 11.41 -15.00
C ASP A 133 -15.13 11.03 -13.92
N GLN A 134 -16.25 10.39 -14.25
CA GLN A 134 -17.35 10.09 -13.33
C GLN A 134 -16.87 9.67 -11.93
N CYS A 135 -17.03 10.55 -10.95
CA CYS A 135 -16.54 10.39 -9.58
C CYS A 135 -17.68 10.17 -8.59
N PHE A 136 -17.47 9.25 -7.65
CA PHE A 136 -18.45 8.94 -6.60
C PHE A 136 -17.76 8.76 -5.25
N TRP A 137 -18.33 9.40 -4.23
CA TRP A 137 -17.99 9.12 -2.84
C TRP A 137 -18.78 7.90 -2.37
N THR A 138 -18.12 7.04 -1.61
CA THR A 138 -18.81 6.04 -0.79
C THR A 138 -19.51 6.73 0.40
N ASP A 139 -20.48 6.03 0.99
CA ASP A 139 -20.77 6.22 2.41
C ASP A 139 -19.59 5.74 3.27
N TYR A 140 -19.70 5.85 4.60
CA TYR A 140 -18.65 5.31 5.47
C TYR A 140 -18.53 3.81 5.28
N VAL A 141 -17.34 3.34 4.90
CA VAL A 141 -17.09 1.93 4.56
C VAL A 141 -16.86 1.06 5.78
N ASN A 142 -16.68 1.69 6.95
CA ASN A 142 -16.54 1.03 8.23
C ASN A 142 -17.42 1.70 9.30
N TYR A 143 -17.67 1.02 10.42
CA TYR A 143 -17.98 1.52 11.75
C TYR A 143 -16.69 1.70 12.58
N PHE A 144 -16.81 2.29 13.77
CA PHE A 144 -15.69 2.33 14.71
C PHE A 144 -15.36 0.93 15.22
N ASP A 145 -14.10 0.71 15.58
CA ASP A 145 -13.49 -0.49 16.15
C ASP A 145 -13.55 -1.74 15.24
N GLU A 146 -14.27 -1.65 14.11
CA GLU A 146 -14.45 -2.79 13.25
C GLU A 146 -13.29 -3.00 12.27
N TYR A 147 -13.15 -4.28 11.90
CA TYR A 147 -12.43 -4.67 10.71
C TYR A 147 -13.22 -4.27 9.47
N PHE A 148 -12.54 -3.72 8.46
CA PHE A 148 -13.11 -3.55 7.14
C PHE A 148 -12.16 -3.99 6.03
N SER A 149 -12.75 -4.33 4.88
CA SER A 149 -12.06 -4.50 3.60
C SER A 149 -12.91 -3.89 2.51
N TRP A 150 -12.34 -2.93 1.79
CA TRP A 150 -13.02 -2.27 0.70
C TRP A 150 -12.17 -2.33 -0.57
N LYS A 151 -12.80 -2.76 -1.66
CA LYS A 151 -12.19 -2.79 -3.00
C LYS A 151 -12.75 -1.64 -3.82
N VAL A 152 -11.87 -0.93 -4.51
CA VAL A 152 -12.25 0.06 -5.51
C VAL A 152 -13.14 -0.61 -6.57
N PRO A 153 -14.29 0.00 -6.94
CA PRO A 153 -15.16 -0.54 -7.97
C PRO A 153 -14.42 -0.80 -9.30
N ASP A 154 -14.89 -1.80 -10.03
CA ASP A 154 -14.28 -2.18 -11.30
C ASP A 154 -14.30 -1.00 -12.29
N SER A 155 -13.27 -0.91 -13.13
CA SER A 155 -13.05 0.21 -14.06
C SER A 155 -12.92 1.61 -13.43
N SER A 156 -12.77 1.68 -12.10
CA SER A 156 -12.55 2.93 -11.37
C SER A 156 -11.24 2.90 -10.57
N TYR A 157 -10.83 4.07 -10.08
CA TYR A 157 -9.57 4.29 -9.39
C TYR A 157 -9.77 5.15 -8.14
N LEU A 158 -9.04 4.85 -7.06
CA LEU A 158 -9.09 5.63 -5.82
C LEU A 158 -8.39 6.97 -6.00
N VAL A 159 -9.11 8.07 -5.86
CA VAL A 159 -8.54 9.42 -6.07
C VAL A 159 -8.65 10.31 -4.82
N GLY A 160 -9.46 9.93 -3.83
CA GLY A 160 -9.65 10.73 -2.63
C GLY A 160 -10.08 9.91 -1.41
N VAL A 161 -9.88 10.50 -0.24
CA VAL A 161 -10.14 9.90 1.06
C VAL A 161 -10.72 10.96 1.98
N SER A 162 -11.75 10.61 2.74
CA SER A 162 -12.30 11.45 3.80
C SER A 162 -12.42 10.64 5.08
N SER A 163 -12.08 11.26 6.21
CA SER A 163 -12.09 10.59 7.51
C SER A 163 -12.28 11.58 8.64
N TYR A 164 -12.95 11.15 9.70
CA TYR A 164 -13.02 11.86 10.98
C TYR A 164 -12.69 10.90 12.12
N HIS A 165 -12.20 11.45 13.22
CA HIS A 165 -11.84 10.76 14.45
C HIS A 165 -12.87 11.04 15.56
N ASP A 166 -13.03 10.09 16.48
CA ASP A 166 -13.94 10.19 17.63
C ASP A 166 -13.17 9.89 18.92
N ASN A 167 -12.87 10.94 19.71
CA ASN A 167 -12.10 10.83 20.96
C ASN A 167 -12.70 9.92 22.05
N TYR A 168 -13.97 9.49 21.92
CA TYR A 168 -14.52 8.52 22.88
C TYR A 168 -14.12 7.08 22.53
N ARG A 169 -13.99 6.80 21.24
CA ARG A 169 -13.60 5.48 20.71
C ARG A 169 -12.14 5.41 20.29
N GLU A 170 -11.49 6.57 20.18
CA GLU A 170 -10.11 6.71 19.72
C GLU A 170 -9.88 6.00 18.38
N ASP A 171 -10.80 6.28 17.45
CA ASP A 171 -10.84 5.59 16.17
C ASP A 171 -11.42 6.47 15.05
N ARG A 172 -11.16 6.08 13.80
CA ARG A 172 -11.55 6.79 12.58
C ARG A 172 -12.57 6.06 11.73
N ARG A 173 -13.49 6.84 11.16
CA ARG A 173 -14.38 6.42 10.06
C ARG A 173 -13.81 6.80 8.71
N TRP A 174 -14.11 6.03 7.67
CA TRP A 174 -13.48 6.16 6.35
C TRP A 174 -14.50 6.24 5.22
N LYS A 175 -14.31 7.21 4.32
CA LYS A 175 -14.98 7.35 3.01
C LYS A 175 -13.93 7.41 1.92
N TYR A 176 -14.26 6.87 0.76
CA TYR A 176 -13.37 6.87 -0.40
C TYR A 176 -14.04 7.50 -1.61
N LEU A 177 -13.29 8.34 -2.32
CA LEU A 177 -13.67 8.88 -3.63
C LEU A 177 -12.98 8.05 -4.70
N TYR A 178 -13.78 7.47 -5.59
CA TYR A 178 -13.28 6.78 -6.77
C TYR A 178 -13.85 7.40 -8.03
N CYS A 179 -13.06 7.38 -9.10
CA CYS A 179 -13.48 7.88 -10.41
C CYS A 179 -13.09 6.90 -11.51
N THR A 180 -13.84 6.92 -12.61
CA THR A 180 -13.32 6.39 -13.89
C THR A 180 -12.22 7.33 -14.43
N GLN A 181 -11.45 6.86 -15.41
CA GLN A 181 -10.51 7.71 -16.15
C GLN A 181 -10.85 7.75 -17.64
N LYS A 182 -10.58 8.91 -18.25
CA LYS A 182 -10.67 9.13 -19.69
C LYS A 182 -9.42 9.83 -20.21
N THR A 183 -9.17 9.71 -21.51
CA THR A 183 -8.15 10.51 -22.17
C THR A 183 -8.58 11.97 -22.25
N CYS A 184 -7.62 12.86 -22.04
CA CYS A 184 -7.67 14.29 -22.25
C CYS A 184 -6.27 14.75 -22.70
#